data_AF-A0A927BCQ0-F1
#
_entry.id   AF-A0A927BCQ0-F1
#
_cell.length_a   1.000
_cell.length_b   1.000
_cell.length_c   1.000
_cell.angle_alpha   90.00
_cell.angle_beta   90.00
_cell.angle_gamma   90.00
#
_symmetry.space_group_name_H-M   'P 1'
#
loop_
_entity.id
_entity.type
_entity.pdbx_description
1 polymer ?
#
loop_
_entity_poly.entity_id
_entity_poly.type
_entity_poly.pdbx_seq_one_letter_code
_entity_poly.pdbx_strand_id
1 'polypeptide(L)'
;MMDSTKCILSPFKSVVVALLILTGGAASCKRDGSQAAAKNPASAAAAKAQLDVLRDSVDLKWRNMIESDDQKISLTRLLLRELQGQPGMNAAQLQGLERANARLKSRRYTQQTMASSALIDQYDASQDSVLHAVYPVAAPNGNAPTENARNFVEGLQQLDEGVVGFRVQYDRAVKQYNAYLQLHQSELQTLGGKYADMKPLPLFEVQN
;
A
#
# COMPACT_ATOMS: atom_id res chain seq x y z
N MET A 1 -60.03 20.38 19.18
CA MET A 1 -59.46 21.66 19.63
C MET A 1 -58.16 21.84 18.86
N MET A 2 -58.19 22.70 17.82
CA MET A 2 -57.07 23.29 17.04
C MET A 2 -56.10 22.29 16.37
N ASP A 3 -56.12 21.98 15.07
CA ASP A 3 -56.08 22.80 13.83
C ASP A 3 -54.86 23.72 13.71
N SER A 4 -53.93 23.38 12.79
CA SER A 4 -53.19 24.31 11.93
C SER A 4 -52.06 23.64 11.15
N THR A 5 -52.38 23.35 9.90
CA THR A 5 -51.59 23.56 8.68
C THR A 5 -50.54 24.68 8.78
N LYS A 6 -49.31 24.43 8.32
CA LYS A 6 -48.41 25.49 7.79
C LYS A 6 -47.62 25.00 6.57
N CYS A 7 -48.09 25.41 5.39
CA CYS A 7 -47.28 25.71 4.21
C CYS A 7 -46.72 27.13 4.33
N ILE A 8 -45.44 27.40 4.03
CA ILE A 8 -44.87 28.63 3.39
C ILE A 8 -43.43 28.25 2.93
N LEU A 9 -43.10 27.94 1.66
CA LEU A 9 -42.82 28.79 0.48
C LEU A 9 -41.76 29.92 0.64
N SER A 10 -40.51 29.62 0.20
CA SER A 10 -39.59 30.47 -0.62
C SER A 10 -39.08 31.82 -0.04
N PRO A 11 -38.20 32.61 -0.70
CA PRO A 11 -37.07 32.34 -1.63
C PRO A 11 -35.76 32.99 -1.15
N PHE A 12 -34.59 32.34 -1.30
CA PHE A 12 -33.32 33.07 -1.34
C PHE A 12 -32.96 33.43 -2.79
N LYS A 13 -33.32 34.69 -3.07
CA LYS A 13 -32.88 35.65 -4.09
C LYS A 13 -31.70 35.22 -4.98
N SER A 14 -32.01 35.26 -6.28
CA SER A 14 -31.13 35.49 -7.41
C SER A 14 -30.00 36.49 -7.15
N VAL A 15 -28.79 36.15 -7.57
CA VAL A 15 -27.85 37.12 -8.12
C VAL A 15 -27.31 36.54 -9.42
N VAL A 16 -27.91 36.99 -10.51
CA VAL A 16 -27.38 36.95 -11.86
C VAL A 16 -26.29 38.01 -11.93
N VAL A 17 -25.06 37.63 -12.23
CA VAL A 17 -24.05 38.56 -12.76
C VAL A 17 -23.79 38.15 -14.20
N ALA A 18 -24.37 38.92 -15.11
CA ALA A 18 -24.13 38.84 -16.52
C ALA A 18 -23.02 39.83 -16.93
N LEU A 19 -22.21 39.35 -17.87
CA LEU A 19 -21.62 40.09 -18.99
C LEU A 19 -20.46 41.06 -18.73
N LEU A 20 -19.29 40.75 -19.32
CA LEU A 20 -18.79 41.54 -20.46
C LEU A 20 -17.71 40.80 -21.26
N ILE A 21 -17.94 40.85 -22.57
CA ILE A 21 -17.21 40.25 -23.69
C ILE A 21 -15.92 41.03 -23.94
N LEU A 22 -14.81 40.33 -24.16
CA LEU A 22 -13.73 40.83 -25.03
C LEU A 22 -13.32 39.75 -26.02
N THR A 23 -13.70 40.04 -27.26
CA THR A 23 -13.26 39.48 -28.53
C THR A 23 -11.73 39.49 -28.65
N GLY A 24 -11.13 38.34 -28.91
CA GLY A 24 -9.74 38.17 -29.35
C GLY A 24 -9.72 37.30 -30.60
N GLY A 25 -9.15 37.82 -31.69
CA GLY A 25 -9.34 37.33 -33.05
C GLY A 25 -8.88 35.90 -33.32
N ALA A 26 -9.58 35.28 -34.27
CA ALA A 26 -9.14 34.07 -34.94
C ALA A 26 -7.87 34.36 -35.77
N ALA A 27 -6.70 34.22 -35.16
CA ALA A 27 -5.47 34.00 -35.89
C ALA A 27 -5.45 32.53 -36.33
N SER A 28 -5.82 32.30 -37.59
CA SER A 28 -5.54 31.06 -38.31
C SER A 28 -4.02 30.89 -38.42
N CYS A 29 -3.41 30.30 -37.41
CA CYS A 29 -2.05 29.79 -37.48
C CYS A 29 -2.12 28.37 -38.03
N LYS A 30 -1.52 28.18 -39.22
CA LYS A 30 -1.21 26.88 -39.82
C LYS A 30 -0.73 25.91 -38.74
N ARG A 31 -1.47 24.81 -38.59
CA ARG A 31 -1.08 23.67 -37.76
C ARG A 31 -0.07 22.86 -38.59
N ASP A 32 1.18 23.30 -38.58
CA ASP A 32 2.28 22.44 -39.03
C ASP A 32 2.41 21.28 -38.04
N GLY A 33 2.34 20.07 -38.60
CA GLY A 33 2.39 18.79 -37.91
C GLY A 33 3.76 18.50 -37.30
N SER A 34 4.12 19.25 -36.27
CA SER A 34 5.11 18.82 -35.29
C SER A 34 4.47 18.92 -33.91
N GLN A 35 3.76 17.87 -33.51
CA GLN A 35 3.80 17.47 -32.11
C GLN A 35 5.23 17.03 -31.81
N ALA A 36 6.13 18.03 -31.73
CA ALA A 36 7.34 17.92 -30.97
C ALA A 36 6.89 17.48 -29.59
N ALA A 37 7.35 16.29 -29.19
CA ALA A 37 7.29 15.83 -27.82
C ALA A 37 7.57 17.03 -26.91
N ALA A 38 6.64 17.32 -26.00
CA ALA A 38 6.85 18.31 -24.97
C ALA A 38 8.06 17.84 -24.14
N LYS A 39 9.27 18.20 -24.58
CA LYS A 39 10.49 18.12 -23.80
C LYS A 39 10.30 19.12 -22.68
N ASN A 40 9.71 18.65 -21.57
CA ASN A 40 9.64 19.41 -20.33
C ASN A 40 11.08 19.70 -19.91
N PRO A 41 11.57 20.95 -19.96
CA PRO A 41 12.87 21.25 -19.38
C PRO A 41 12.65 21.43 -17.87
N ALA A 42 12.30 20.35 -17.17
CA ALA A 42 12.52 20.33 -15.74
C ALA A 42 14.05 20.41 -15.57
N SER A 43 14.54 21.42 -14.86
CA SER A 43 15.97 21.49 -14.56
C SER A 43 16.40 20.19 -13.86
N ALA A 44 17.66 19.79 -14.00
CA ALA A 44 18.17 18.60 -13.31
C ALA A 44 17.90 18.65 -11.79
N ALA A 45 17.95 19.85 -11.19
CA ALA A 45 17.58 20.07 -9.79
C ALA A 45 16.10 19.80 -9.50
N ALA A 46 15.18 20.24 -10.37
CA ALA A 46 13.74 19.97 -10.22
C ALA A 46 13.44 18.47 -10.40
N ALA A 47 14.06 17.84 -11.41
CA ALA A 47 13.96 16.39 -11.63
C ALA A 47 14.43 15.60 -10.40
N LYS A 48 15.58 15.99 -9.83
CA LYS A 48 16.09 15.41 -8.59
C LYS A 48 15.09 15.52 -7.44
N ALA A 49 14.58 16.73 -7.17
CA ALA A 49 13.72 16.99 -6.03
C ALA A 49 12.43 16.15 -6.10
N GLN A 50 11.80 16.09 -7.27
CA GLN A 50 10.59 15.30 -7.47
C GLN A 50 10.87 13.80 -7.39
N LEU A 51 12.00 13.33 -7.94
CA LEU A 51 12.39 11.93 -7.86
C LEU A 51 12.63 11.50 -6.40
N ASP A 52 13.30 12.34 -5.60
CA ASP A 52 13.54 12.07 -4.18
C ASP A 52 12.19 11.94 -3.42
N VAL A 53 11.21 12.82 -3.69
CA VAL A 53 9.85 12.70 -3.10
C VAL A 53 9.16 11.40 -3.50
N LEU A 54 9.27 10.99 -4.77
CA LEU A 54 8.69 9.73 -5.24
C LEU A 54 9.39 8.52 -4.60
N ARG A 55 10.71 8.60 -4.41
CA ARG A 55 11.49 7.56 -3.72
C ARG A 55 11.05 7.42 -2.27
N ASP A 56 10.91 8.53 -1.55
CA ASP A 56 10.45 8.55 -0.15
C ASP A 56 9.04 7.95 -0.03
N SER A 57 8.16 8.21 -1.01
CA SER A 57 6.83 7.60 -1.08
C SER A 57 6.91 6.08 -1.21
N VAL A 58 7.75 5.56 -2.11
CA VAL A 58 7.96 4.10 -2.25
C VAL A 58 8.49 3.49 -0.95
N ASP A 59 9.47 4.13 -0.33
CA ASP A 59 10.09 3.63 0.90
C ASP A 59 9.11 3.66 2.08
N LEU A 60 8.22 4.64 2.15
CA LEU A 60 7.12 4.65 3.12
C LEU A 60 6.14 3.50 2.89
N LYS A 61 5.69 3.27 1.65
CA LYS A 61 4.74 2.17 1.35
C LYS A 61 5.33 0.80 1.63
N TRP A 62 6.61 0.61 1.28
CA TRP A 62 7.35 -0.60 1.63
C TRP A 62 7.43 -0.81 3.15
N ARG A 63 7.83 0.22 3.90
CA ARG A 63 7.93 0.12 5.37
C ARG A 63 6.59 -0.21 6.02
N ASN A 64 5.50 0.42 5.60
CA ASN A 64 4.18 0.15 6.17
C ASN A 64 3.76 -1.31 5.97
N MET A 65 4.04 -1.89 4.81
CA MET A 65 3.77 -3.30 4.54
C MET A 65 4.62 -4.23 5.43
N ILE A 66 5.93 -3.96 5.52
CA ILE A 66 6.86 -4.73 6.36
C ILE A 66 6.49 -4.63 7.84
N GLU A 67 6.03 -3.47 8.29
CA GLU A 67 5.56 -3.24 9.65
C GLU A 67 4.28 -4.01 9.95
N SER A 68 3.30 -4.01 9.03
CA SER A 68 2.08 -4.83 9.13
C SER A 68 2.42 -6.32 9.28
N ASP A 69 3.35 -6.84 8.47
CA ASP A 69 3.80 -8.22 8.57
C ASP A 69 4.52 -8.50 9.91
N ASP A 70 5.34 -7.57 10.41
CA ASP A 70 6.00 -7.71 11.70
C ASP A 70 5.00 -7.66 12.87
N GLN A 71 3.92 -6.90 12.74
CA GLN A 71 2.80 -6.89 13.67
C GLN A 71 2.07 -8.24 13.68
N LYS A 72 1.80 -8.84 12.51
CA LYS A 72 1.22 -10.20 12.42
C LYS A 72 2.06 -11.22 13.16
N ILE A 73 3.37 -11.29 12.85
CA ILE A 73 4.30 -12.24 13.49
C ILE A 73 4.30 -12.04 15.01
N SER A 74 4.29 -10.78 15.47
CA SER A 74 4.29 -10.44 16.88
C SER A 74 3.00 -10.82 17.59
N LEU A 75 1.84 -10.55 16.98
CA LEU A 75 0.52 -10.92 17.51
C LEU A 75 0.34 -12.44 17.55
N THR A 76 0.75 -13.17 16.50
CA THR A 76 0.74 -14.64 16.51
C THR A 76 1.57 -15.18 17.66
N ARG A 77 2.73 -14.60 17.95
CA ARG A 77 3.55 -14.99 19.10
C ARG A 77 2.89 -14.68 20.45
N LEU A 78 2.16 -13.58 20.57
CA LEU A 78 1.41 -13.25 21.79
C LEU A 78 0.25 -14.22 21.99
N LEU A 79 -0.50 -14.51 20.93
CA LEU A 79 -1.57 -15.50 20.94
C LEU A 79 -1.07 -16.89 21.34
N LEU A 80 0.02 -17.37 20.74
CA LEU A 80 0.59 -18.67 21.10
C LEU A 80 1.00 -18.76 22.57
N ARG A 81 1.54 -17.67 23.15
CA ARG A 81 1.89 -17.61 24.58
C ARG A 81 0.67 -17.56 25.48
N GLU A 82 -0.38 -16.84 25.10
CA GLU A 82 -1.67 -16.84 25.79
C GLU A 82 -2.25 -18.25 25.84
N LEU A 83 -2.21 -18.98 24.72
CA LEU A 83 -2.70 -20.36 24.61
C LEU A 83 -1.86 -21.34 25.44
N GLN A 84 -0.54 -21.15 25.54
CA GLN A 84 0.30 -22.00 26.39
C GLN A 84 -0.12 -21.97 27.88
N GLY A 85 -0.76 -20.89 28.33
CA GLY A 85 -1.30 -20.77 29.68
C GLY A 85 -2.67 -21.42 29.90
N GLN A 86 -3.32 -21.93 28.86
CA GLN A 86 -4.68 -22.47 28.95
C GLN A 86 -4.71 -23.98 29.22
N PRO A 87 -5.66 -24.48 30.03
CA PRO A 87 -5.80 -25.90 30.30
C PRO A 87 -6.19 -26.68 29.03
N GLY A 88 -5.64 -27.88 28.88
CA GLY A 88 -5.97 -28.79 27.77
C GLY A 88 -5.26 -28.49 26.45
N MET A 89 -4.36 -27.49 26.40
CA MET A 89 -3.61 -27.15 25.19
C MET A 89 -2.45 -28.12 24.93
N ASN A 90 -2.22 -28.43 23.65
CA ASN A 90 -1.10 -29.28 23.24
C ASN A 90 0.19 -28.45 23.15
N ALA A 91 1.02 -28.55 24.18
CA ALA A 91 2.28 -27.80 24.27
C ALA A 91 3.24 -28.07 23.09
N ALA A 92 3.32 -29.30 22.60
CA ALA A 92 4.18 -29.65 21.47
C ALA A 92 3.70 -29.01 20.16
N GLN A 93 2.38 -28.98 19.93
CA GLN A 93 1.77 -28.28 18.79
C GLN A 93 2.05 -26.77 18.85
N LEU A 94 1.80 -26.14 20.00
CA LEU A 94 2.04 -24.70 20.18
C LEU A 94 3.51 -24.33 19.98
N GLN A 95 4.44 -25.14 20.49
CA GLN A 95 5.88 -24.93 20.26
C GLN A 95 6.26 -25.09 18.78
N GLY A 96 5.62 -26.01 18.06
CA GLY A 96 5.77 -26.17 16.62
C GLY A 96 5.36 -24.91 15.86
N LEU A 97 4.19 -24.37 16.18
CA LEU A 97 3.67 -23.12 15.60
C LEU A 97 4.55 -21.91 15.93
N GLU A 98 5.06 -21.83 17.16
CA GLU A 98 5.96 -20.76 17.57
C GLU A 98 7.26 -20.77 16.76
N ARG A 99 7.86 -21.95 16.55
CA ARG A 99 9.05 -22.10 15.69
C ARG A 99 8.76 -21.76 14.23
N ALA A 100 7.58 -22.13 13.71
CA ALA A 100 7.19 -21.79 12.34
C ALA A 100 7.04 -20.27 12.18
N ASN A 101 6.33 -19.62 13.10
CA ASN A 101 6.15 -18.17 13.13
C ASN A 101 7.50 -17.42 13.22
N ALA A 102 8.42 -17.88 14.08
CA ALA A 102 9.74 -17.27 14.22
C ALA A 102 10.59 -17.31 12.94
N ARG A 103 10.35 -18.28 12.05
CA ARG A 103 11.07 -18.43 10.78
C ARG A 103 10.55 -17.50 9.68
N LEU A 104 9.33 -16.96 9.80
CA LEU A 104 8.71 -16.15 8.76
C LEU A 104 9.58 -14.96 8.34
N LYS A 105 10.10 -14.20 9.31
CA LYS A 105 10.93 -13.02 9.03
C LYS A 105 12.19 -13.34 8.21
N SER A 106 12.81 -14.51 8.45
CA SER A 106 13.99 -14.96 7.69
C SER A 106 13.68 -15.41 6.26
N ARG A 107 12.42 -15.76 5.97
CA ARG A 107 11.95 -16.21 4.65
C ARG A 107 11.39 -15.07 3.80
N ARG A 108 11.09 -13.94 4.42
CA ARG A 108 10.49 -12.79 3.74
C ARG A 108 11.43 -12.28 2.65
N TYR A 109 10.86 -12.01 1.48
CA TYR A 109 11.56 -11.30 0.42
C TYR A 109 11.91 -9.84 0.84
N THR A 110 12.80 -9.22 0.08
CA THR A 110 13.20 -7.81 0.24
C THR A 110 12.64 -6.97 -0.90
N GLN A 111 12.77 -5.64 -0.81
CA GLN A 111 12.33 -4.72 -1.87
C GLN A 111 13.07 -4.99 -3.19
N GLN A 112 14.25 -5.59 -3.14
CA GLN A 112 15.04 -5.95 -4.33
C GLN A 112 14.66 -7.34 -4.87
N THR A 113 14.36 -8.29 -3.98
CA THR A 113 14.11 -9.68 -4.38
C THR A 113 12.64 -9.99 -4.66
N MET A 114 11.71 -9.07 -4.33
CA MET A 114 10.28 -9.21 -4.61
C MET A 114 9.94 -9.26 -6.11
N ALA A 115 10.89 -9.02 -7.01
CA ALA A 115 10.72 -9.34 -8.43
C ALA A 115 10.49 -10.84 -8.68
N SER A 116 10.86 -11.71 -7.73
CA SER A 116 10.65 -13.15 -7.83
C SER A 116 9.27 -13.53 -7.27
N SER A 117 8.35 -13.90 -8.17
CA SER A 117 7.04 -14.47 -7.78
C SER A 117 7.23 -15.68 -6.85
N ALA A 118 8.19 -16.56 -7.15
CA ALA A 118 8.45 -17.75 -6.34
C ALA A 118 8.79 -17.42 -4.87
N LEU A 119 9.52 -16.33 -4.61
CA LEU A 119 9.82 -15.91 -3.23
C LEU A 119 8.58 -15.31 -2.53
N ILE A 120 7.73 -14.60 -3.27
CA ILE A 120 6.45 -14.09 -2.76
C ILE A 120 5.55 -15.27 -2.41
N ASP A 121 5.33 -16.19 -3.35
CA ASP A 121 4.46 -17.36 -3.18
C ASP A 121 4.93 -18.23 -2.01
N GLN A 122 6.24 -18.47 -1.88
CA GLN A 122 6.80 -19.25 -0.79
C GLN A 122 6.57 -18.58 0.57
N TYR A 123 6.73 -17.26 0.64
CA TYR A 123 6.52 -16.51 1.88
C TYR A 123 5.04 -16.47 2.26
N ASP A 124 4.16 -16.18 1.30
CA ASP A 124 2.71 -16.12 1.49
C ASP A 124 2.16 -17.48 1.93
N ALA A 125 2.57 -18.57 1.26
CA ALA A 125 2.20 -19.93 1.67
C ALA A 125 2.72 -20.27 3.08
N SER A 126 3.89 -19.76 3.47
CA SER A 126 4.41 -19.97 4.83
C SER A 126 3.59 -19.21 5.87
N GLN A 127 3.19 -17.96 5.59
CA GLN A 127 2.32 -17.18 6.50
C GLN A 127 0.94 -17.85 6.62
N ASP A 128 0.32 -18.19 5.50
CA ASP A 128 -1.01 -18.79 5.45
C ASP A 128 -1.04 -20.14 6.20
N SER A 129 -0.02 -20.98 6.00
CA SER A 129 0.13 -22.24 6.73
C SER A 129 0.18 -22.05 8.25
N VAL A 130 0.87 -21.01 8.74
CA VAL A 130 0.91 -20.71 10.18
C VAL A 130 -0.45 -20.25 10.67
N LEU A 131 -1.08 -19.29 10.01
CA LEU A 131 -2.37 -18.74 10.45
C LEU A 131 -3.49 -19.79 10.40
N HIS A 132 -3.56 -20.58 9.32
CA HIS A 132 -4.52 -21.65 9.17
C HIS A 132 -4.39 -22.72 10.25
N ALA A 133 -3.16 -22.99 10.73
CA ALA A 133 -2.93 -23.92 11.83
C ALA A 133 -3.18 -23.30 13.22
N VAL A 134 -3.02 -21.99 13.37
CA VAL A 134 -3.25 -21.27 14.63
C VAL A 134 -4.74 -21.08 14.92
N TYR A 135 -5.55 -20.67 13.93
CA TYR A 135 -6.95 -20.29 14.18
C TYR A 135 -7.82 -21.39 14.81
N PRO A 136 -7.77 -22.67 14.36
CA PRO A 136 -8.58 -23.72 14.97
C PRO A 136 -8.20 -24.03 16.42
N VAL A 137 -6.94 -23.79 16.79
CA VAL A 137 -6.44 -23.97 18.17
C VAL A 137 -6.81 -22.77 19.03
N ALA A 138 -6.74 -21.57 18.46
CA ALA A 138 -6.98 -20.31 19.15
C ALA A 138 -8.46 -20.01 19.39
N ALA A 139 -9.33 -20.43 18.48
CA ALA A 139 -10.78 -20.21 18.54
C ALA A 139 -11.54 -21.41 17.96
N PRO A 140 -11.49 -22.59 18.63
CA PRO A 140 -12.23 -23.77 18.18
C PRO A 140 -13.72 -23.46 18.06
N ASN A 141 -14.30 -23.69 16.88
CA ASN A 141 -15.68 -23.33 16.55
C ASN A 141 -16.02 -21.85 16.81
N GLY A 142 -15.04 -20.95 16.66
CA GLY A 142 -15.19 -19.51 16.92
C GLY A 142 -15.12 -19.10 18.39
N ASN A 143 -14.86 -20.04 19.30
CA ASN A 143 -14.83 -19.77 20.75
C ASN A 143 -13.40 -19.74 21.26
N ALA A 144 -12.84 -18.54 21.39
CA ALA A 144 -11.54 -18.36 22.02
C ALA A 144 -11.61 -18.63 23.54
N PRO A 145 -10.56 -19.23 24.13
CA PRO A 145 -10.55 -19.60 25.55
C PRO A 145 -10.48 -18.39 26.49
N THR A 146 -9.98 -17.26 26.01
CA THR A 146 -9.92 -16.00 26.76
C THR A 146 -10.29 -14.81 25.86
N GLU A 147 -10.63 -13.68 26.48
CA GLU A 147 -10.86 -12.42 25.76
C GLU A 147 -9.59 -11.95 25.04
N ASN A 148 -8.42 -12.09 25.66
CA ASN A 148 -7.14 -11.77 25.02
C ASN A 148 -6.92 -12.61 23.75
N ALA A 149 -7.14 -13.93 23.83
CA ALA A 149 -7.02 -14.80 22.66
C ALA A 149 -7.97 -14.38 21.53
N ARG A 150 -9.21 -14.00 21.87
CA ARG A 150 -10.19 -13.46 20.92
C ARG A 150 -9.68 -12.19 20.25
N ASN A 151 -9.23 -11.21 21.04
CA ASN A 151 -8.72 -9.93 20.55
C ASN A 151 -7.50 -10.12 19.62
N PHE A 152 -6.61 -11.07 19.94
CA PHE A 152 -5.48 -11.38 19.06
C PHE A 152 -5.90 -12.05 17.76
N VAL A 153 -6.89 -12.96 17.79
CA VAL A 153 -7.44 -13.57 16.56
C VAL A 153 -8.08 -12.51 15.67
N GLU A 154 -8.92 -11.64 16.23
CA GLU A 154 -9.57 -10.55 15.48
C GLU A 154 -8.54 -9.58 14.91
N GLY A 155 -7.52 -9.19 15.69
CA GLY A 155 -6.44 -8.33 15.20
C GLY A 155 -5.61 -8.98 14.09
N LEU A 156 -5.36 -10.30 14.17
CA LEU A 156 -4.68 -11.03 13.10
C LEU A 156 -5.50 -11.06 11.82
N GLN A 157 -6.81 -11.29 11.91
CA GLN A 157 -7.72 -11.28 10.74
C GLN A 157 -7.71 -9.91 10.06
N GLN A 158 -7.81 -8.81 10.83
CA GLN A 158 -7.76 -7.45 10.28
C GLN A 158 -6.44 -7.14 9.56
N LEU A 159 -5.31 -7.54 10.13
CA LEU A 159 -4.01 -7.37 9.47
C LEU A 159 -3.91 -8.22 8.21
N ASP A 160 -4.55 -9.39 8.19
CA ASP A 160 -4.53 -10.31 7.07
C ASP A 160 -5.29 -9.79 5.85
N GLU A 161 -6.48 -9.25 6.09
CA GLU A 161 -7.29 -8.57 5.07
C GLU A 161 -6.55 -7.39 4.41
N GLY A 162 -5.63 -6.74 5.13
CA GLY A 162 -4.90 -5.57 4.66
C GLY A 162 -3.78 -5.83 3.65
N VAL A 163 -3.30 -7.07 3.50
CA VAL A 163 -2.06 -7.38 2.72
C VAL A 163 -2.14 -6.90 1.28
N VAL A 164 -3.24 -7.21 0.60
CA VAL A 164 -3.44 -6.83 -0.81
C VAL A 164 -3.43 -5.31 -0.95
N GLY A 165 -4.05 -4.60 -0.01
CA GLY A 165 -4.07 -3.15 0.03
C GLY A 165 -2.68 -2.53 0.14
N PHE A 166 -1.79 -3.11 0.95
CA PHE A 166 -0.40 -2.65 1.05
C PHE A 166 0.38 -2.86 -0.25
N ARG A 167 0.23 -4.02 -0.90
CA ARG A 167 0.91 -4.31 -2.19
C ARG A 167 0.48 -3.37 -3.30
N VAL A 168 -0.82 -3.13 -3.44
CA VAL A 168 -1.38 -2.18 -4.43
C VAL A 168 -0.84 -0.76 -4.18
N GLN A 169 -0.79 -0.31 -2.94
CA GLN A 169 -0.25 1.01 -2.62
C GLN A 169 1.25 1.13 -2.94
N TYR A 170 2.02 0.07 -2.66
CA TYR A 170 3.43 0.00 -3.04
C TYR A 170 3.60 0.06 -4.56
N ASP A 171 2.89 -0.79 -5.31
CA ASP A 171 2.99 -0.87 -6.77
C ASP A 171 2.60 0.45 -7.43
N ARG A 172 1.57 1.13 -6.91
CA ARG A 172 1.20 2.47 -7.38
C ARG A 172 2.34 3.48 -7.19
N ALA A 173 2.99 3.49 -6.03
CA ALA A 173 4.12 4.38 -5.77
C ALA A 173 5.32 4.05 -6.66
N VAL A 174 5.63 2.76 -6.84
CA VAL A 174 6.73 2.33 -7.72
C VAL A 174 6.45 2.67 -9.18
N LYS A 175 5.24 2.47 -9.68
CA LYS A 175 4.88 2.86 -11.05
C LYS A 175 5.11 4.35 -11.30
N GLN A 176 4.75 5.20 -10.34
CA GLN A 176 5.02 6.64 -10.42
C GLN A 176 6.52 6.94 -10.41
N TYR A 177 7.28 6.33 -9.49
CA TYR A 177 8.74 6.48 -9.42
C TYR A 177 9.43 6.01 -10.71
N ASN A 178 9.12 4.81 -11.19
CA ASN A 178 9.73 4.22 -12.38
C ASN A 178 9.42 5.02 -13.64
N ALA A 179 8.17 5.47 -13.81
CA ALA A 179 7.78 6.30 -14.94
C ALA A 179 8.51 7.65 -14.92
N TYR A 180 8.65 8.27 -13.74
CA TYR A 180 9.37 9.53 -13.60
C TYR A 180 10.87 9.38 -13.85
N LEU A 181 11.48 8.32 -13.31
CA LEU A 181 12.88 7.97 -13.54
C LEU A 181 13.18 7.79 -15.03
N GLN A 182 12.31 7.09 -15.76
CA GLN A 182 12.45 6.88 -17.20
C GLN A 182 12.31 8.19 -17.98
N LEU A 183 11.32 9.01 -17.63
CA LEU A 183 11.05 10.27 -18.34
C LEU A 183 12.19 11.30 -18.19
N HIS A 184 12.82 11.36 -17.01
CA HIS A 184 13.85 12.34 -16.69
C HIS A 184 15.27 11.75 -16.59
N GLN A 185 15.49 10.59 -17.22
CA GLN A 185 16.75 9.87 -17.11
C GLN A 185 17.96 10.72 -17.54
N SER A 186 17.83 11.46 -18.65
CA SER A 186 18.89 12.34 -19.16
C SER A 186 19.28 13.42 -18.16
N GLU A 187 18.29 14.10 -17.59
CA GLU A 187 18.48 15.17 -16.62
C GLU A 187 19.13 14.63 -15.34
N LEU A 188 18.65 13.47 -14.88
CA LEU A 188 19.17 12.83 -13.67
C LEU A 188 20.61 12.34 -13.84
N GLN A 189 20.98 11.84 -15.02
CA GLN A 189 22.35 11.41 -15.33
C GLN A 189 23.35 12.56 -15.26
N THR A 190 22.95 13.79 -15.63
CA THR A 190 23.84 14.96 -15.54
C THR A 190 24.24 15.31 -14.11
N LEU A 191 23.48 14.85 -13.11
CA LEU A 191 23.78 15.07 -11.69
C LEU A 191 24.89 14.14 -11.17
N GLY A 192 25.19 13.05 -11.89
CA GLY A 192 26.18 12.06 -11.48
C GLY A 192 25.84 11.34 -10.16
N GLY A 193 26.87 10.71 -9.56
CA GLY A 193 26.75 10.01 -8.27
C GLY A 193 25.63 8.96 -8.27
N LYS A 194 24.84 8.91 -7.20
CA LYS A 194 23.74 7.95 -7.06
C LYS A 194 22.62 8.10 -8.10
N TYR A 195 22.55 9.24 -8.80
CA TYR A 195 21.50 9.53 -9.78
C TYR A 195 21.82 9.00 -11.19
N ALA A 196 23.10 8.77 -11.50
CA ALA A 196 23.51 8.24 -12.81
C ALA A 196 23.12 6.77 -13.02
N ASP A 197 23.12 5.98 -11.95
CA ASP A 197 22.92 4.53 -11.98
C ASP A 197 21.58 4.08 -11.38
N MET A 198 20.61 5.00 -11.25
CA MET A 198 19.30 4.64 -10.71
C MET A 198 18.58 3.64 -11.62
N LYS A 199 18.04 2.60 -11.00
CA LYS A 199 17.29 1.55 -11.67
C LYS A 199 15.82 1.58 -11.25
N PRO A 200 14.91 1.17 -12.14
CA PRO A 200 13.53 0.90 -11.77
C PRO A 200 13.46 -0.07 -10.59
N LEU A 201 12.46 0.13 -9.73
CA LEU A 201 12.15 -0.78 -8.64
C LEU A 201 11.17 -1.86 -9.11
N PRO A 202 11.23 -3.06 -8.52
CA PRO A 202 10.31 -4.12 -8.89
C PRO A 202 8.88 -3.82 -8.45
N LEU A 203 7.93 -4.57 -9.00
CA LEU A 203 6.50 -4.54 -8.67
C LEU A 203 6.09 -5.90 -8.11
N PHE A 204 4.99 -5.95 -7.37
CA PHE A 204 4.31 -7.19 -6.99
C PHE A 204 3.54 -7.82 -8.15
N GLU A 205 2.97 -6.99 -9.02
CA GLU A 205 2.29 -7.45 -10.22
C GLU A 205 3.21 -8.31 -11.10
N VAL A 206 2.69 -9.46 -11.54
CA VAL A 206 3.36 -10.32 -12.52
C VAL A 206 3.45 -9.54 -13.83
N GLN A 207 4.69 -9.32 -14.31
CA GLN A 207 4.92 -8.72 -15.62
C GLN A 207 4.66 -9.80 -16.68
N ASN A 208 3.54 -9.67 -17.40
CA ASN A 208 3.22 -10.49 -18.58
C ASN A 208 4.00 -10.02 -19.81
#